data_AF-A0A968H8X6-F1
#
_entry.id   AF-A0A968H8X6-F1
#
_cell.length_a   1.000
_cell.length_b   1.000
_cell.length_c   1.000
_cell.angle_alpha   90.00
_cell.angle_beta   90.00
_cell.angle_gamma   90.00
#
_symmetry.space_group_name_H-M   'P 1'
#
loop_
_entity.id
_entity.type
_entity.pdbx_description
1 polymer ?
#
loop_
_entity_poly.entity_id
_entity_poly.type
_entity_poly.pdbx_seq_one_letter_code
_entity_poly.pdbx_strand_id
1 'polypeptide(L)'
;MQPKIPVIRRFAKKYPLFTVIASAVAVLASIGVIFSARFNTDVTRLIPAHAEKTALYFSLTEKMGGMEKAYIVFSADNIMDHVEEIEKIGSTIGSSRLVSRVSWKISAETRTFLKEVYARKAPLLLSEREMDEFVRRLSPEGMARELEKTRQRLALPGNEERRALVDPLNLFELFAQHLKFADESFDPGSGYFVTPDRRKLVMIVTPAGSPRDITFSQKFISGMEAIIAAHQG
;
A
#
# COMPACT_ATOMS: atom_id res chain seq x y z
N MET A 1 36.21 64.14 -5.89
CA MET A 1 35.73 63.11 -4.95
C MET A 1 36.34 61.77 -5.33
N GLN A 2 37.40 61.33 -4.66
CA GLN A 2 38.04 60.04 -4.95
C GLN A 2 37.44 58.95 -4.04
N PRO A 3 37.01 57.79 -4.59
CA PRO A 3 36.36 56.75 -3.81
C PRO A 3 37.39 56.10 -2.87
N LYS A 4 37.03 55.98 -1.58
CA LYS A 4 37.81 55.27 -0.56
C LYS A 4 37.94 53.80 -0.98
N ILE A 5 39.04 53.45 -1.63
CA ILE A 5 39.34 52.05 -1.95
C ILE A 5 39.60 51.33 -0.62
N PRO A 6 38.85 50.26 -0.30
CA PRO A 6 38.84 49.67 1.02
C PRO A 6 40.19 49.02 1.36
N VAL A 7 40.57 49.14 2.62
CA VAL A 7 41.82 48.67 3.28
C VAL A 7 42.25 47.25 2.85
N ILE A 8 41.29 46.41 2.48
CA ILE A 8 41.43 45.05 1.96
C ILE A 8 42.41 44.98 0.76
N ARG A 9 42.38 45.95 -0.16
CA ARG A 9 43.25 45.94 -1.36
C ARG A 9 44.71 46.27 -1.03
N ARG A 10 44.97 47.05 0.03
CA ARG A 10 46.35 47.32 0.50
C ARG A 10 46.95 46.10 1.19
N PHE A 11 46.15 45.35 1.95
CA PHE A 11 46.59 44.13 2.62
C PHE A 11 46.92 43.00 1.62
N ALA A 12 46.08 42.83 0.59
CA ALA A 12 46.31 41.85 -0.47
C ALA A 12 47.60 42.08 -1.28
N LYS A 13 47.99 43.34 -1.49
CA LYS A 13 49.26 43.69 -2.17
C LYS A 13 50.51 43.46 -1.31
N LYS A 14 50.38 43.56 0.02
CA LYS A 14 51.52 43.42 0.96
C LYS A 14 51.86 41.95 1.26
N TYR A 15 50.86 41.05 1.18
CA TYR A 15 51.03 39.62 1.40
C TYR A 15 50.29 38.80 0.32
N PRO A 16 50.78 38.81 -0.94
CA PRO A 16 50.10 38.15 -2.05
C PRO A 16 50.01 36.63 -1.84
N LEU A 17 51.06 36.01 -1.29
CA LEU A 17 51.08 34.58 -1.00
C LEU A 17 50.03 34.17 0.03
N PHE A 18 49.81 34.99 1.07
CA PHE A 18 48.80 34.71 2.10
C PHE A 18 47.38 34.77 1.53
N THR A 19 47.11 35.69 0.62
CA THR A 19 45.80 35.83 -0.01
C THR A 19 45.51 34.66 -0.95
N VAL A 20 46.51 34.20 -1.70
CA VAL A 20 46.41 33.01 -2.55
C VAL A 20 46.16 31.76 -1.70
N ILE A 21 46.93 31.56 -0.61
CA ILE A 21 46.75 30.42 0.30
C ILE A 21 45.35 30.47 0.94
N ALA A 22 44.92 31.62 1.46
CA ALA A 22 43.60 31.75 2.07
C ALA A 22 42.47 31.46 1.07
N SER A 23 42.60 31.91 -0.18
CA SER A 23 41.63 31.60 -1.24
C SER A 23 41.63 30.11 -1.61
N ALA A 24 42.80 29.47 -1.68
CA ALA A 24 42.93 28.04 -1.94
C ALA A 24 42.31 27.20 -0.81
N VAL A 25 42.54 27.59 0.45
CA VAL A 25 41.91 26.96 1.62
C VAL A 25 40.39 27.14 1.59
N ALA A 26 39.88 28.32 1.23
CA ALA A 26 38.44 28.53 1.09
C ALA A 26 37.82 27.65 0.01
N VAL A 27 38.49 27.51 -1.15
CA VAL A 27 38.04 26.62 -2.23
C VAL A 27 38.05 25.15 -1.78
N LEU A 28 39.12 24.71 -1.12
CA LEU A 28 39.20 23.35 -0.57
C LEU A 28 38.12 23.08 0.48
N ALA A 29 37.83 24.06 1.34
CA ALA A 29 36.75 23.99 2.31
C ALA A 29 35.38 23.89 1.63
N SER A 30 35.13 24.68 0.58
CA SER A 30 33.89 24.60 -0.22
C SER A 30 33.73 23.23 -0.88
N ILE A 31 34.81 22.67 -1.42
CA ILE A 31 34.80 21.31 -1.98
C ILE A 31 34.45 20.28 -0.90
N GLY A 32 35.03 20.39 0.30
CA GLY A 32 34.71 19.52 1.43
C GLY A 32 33.23 19.62 1.87
N VAL A 33 32.65 20.81 1.84
CA VAL A 33 31.22 21.01 2.12
C VAL A 33 30.35 20.36 1.04
N ILE A 34 30.71 20.50 -0.24
CA ILE A 34 29.96 19.89 -1.35
C ILE A 34 29.95 18.36 -1.22
N PHE A 35 31.09 17.75 -0.91
CA PHE A 35 31.17 16.29 -0.74
C PHE A 35 30.52 15.78 0.56
N SER A 36 30.41 16.61 1.60
CA SER A 36 29.74 16.24 2.86
C SER A 36 28.24 16.57 2.88
N ALA A 37 27.76 17.35 1.91
CA ALA A 37 26.35 17.69 1.78
C ALA A 37 25.51 16.46 1.44
N ARG A 38 24.93 15.83 2.48
CA ARG A 38 23.92 14.78 2.31
C ARG A 38 22.57 15.44 2.04
N PHE A 39 22.14 15.39 0.77
CA PHE A 39 20.81 15.83 0.39
C PHE A 39 19.77 14.95 1.08
N ASN A 40 19.01 15.53 2.00
CA ASN A 40 18.04 14.81 2.82
C ASN A 40 16.64 15.12 2.30
N THR A 41 16.01 14.17 1.60
CA THR A 41 14.71 14.37 0.93
C THR A 41 13.52 14.03 1.82
N ASP A 42 13.73 13.91 3.13
CA ASP A 42 12.63 13.61 4.06
C ASP A 42 11.72 14.83 4.22
N VAL A 43 10.59 14.81 3.51
CA VAL A 43 9.55 15.85 3.51
C VAL A 43 8.98 16.07 4.93
N THR A 44 9.10 15.08 5.82
CA THR A 44 8.63 15.20 7.20
C THR A 44 9.44 16.18 8.05
N ARG A 45 10.65 16.58 7.62
CA ARG A 45 11.43 17.64 8.28
C ARG A 45 10.86 19.04 8.07
N LEU A 46 9.95 19.20 7.11
CA LEU A 46 9.17 20.43 6.98
C LEU A 46 8.07 20.53 8.04
N ILE A 47 7.80 19.42 8.75
CA ILE A 47 6.82 19.36 9.83
C ILE A 47 7.56 19.56 11.15
N PRO A 48 7.15 20.52 11.99
CA PRO A 48 7.81 20.74 13.28
C PRO A 48 7.67 19.51 14.17
N ALA A 49 8.77 18.77 14.32
CA ALA A 49 8.85 17.53 15.09
C ALA A 49 8.62 17.72 16.61
N HIS A 50 8.59 18.96 17.08
CA HIS A 50 8.42 19.31 18.50
C HIS A 50 6.97 19.53 18.93
N ALA A 51 6.01 19.45 18.00
CA ALA A 51 4.60 19.46 18.37
C ALA A 51 4.18 18.07 18.89
N GLU A 52 3.59 18.02 20.08
CA GLU A 52 3.13 16.80 20.76
C GLU A 52 2.26 15.90 19.85
N LYS A 53 1.44 16.51 19.00
CA LYS A 53 0.59 15.82 18.02
C LYS A 53 1.40 15.10 16.92
N THR A 54 2.52 15.68 16.50
CA THR A 54 3.40 15.11 15.47
C THR A 54 4.20 13.92 16.03
N ALA A 55 4.69 14.03 17.26
CA ALA A 55 5.38 12.94 17.95
C ALA A 55 4.42 11.76 18.20
N LEU A 56 3.17 12.04 18.60
CA LEU A 56 2.14 11.02 18.76
C LEU A 56 1.86 10.31 17.43
N TYR A 57 1.66 11.06 16.33
CA TYR A 57 1.45 10.51 15.00
C TYR A 57 2.58 9.56 14.57
N PHE A 58 3.85 9.96 14.73
CA PHE A 58 4.97 9.10 14.37
C PHE A 58 5.07 7.87 15.28
N SER A 59 4.87 8.03 16.59
CA SER A 59 4.89 6.90 17.52
C SER A 59 3.78 5.88 17.26
N LEU A 60 2.59 6.34 16.85
CA LEU A 60 1.47 5.47 16.46
C LEU A 60 1.78 4.78 15.13
N THR A 61 2.33 5.50 14.16
CA THR A 61 2.73 4.93 12.87
C THR A 61 3.82 3.87 13.03
N GLU A 62 4.80 4.10 13.90
CA GLU A 62 5.89 3.16 14.19
C GLU A 62 5.39 1.93 14.97
N LYS A 63 4.56 2.12 16.00
CA LYS A 63 4.04 1.02 16.84
C LYS A 63 2.95 0.19 16.18
N MET A 64 2.10 0.80 15.36
CA MET A 64 1.00 0.10 14.67
C MET A 64 1.46 -0.53 13.35
N GLY A 65 2.72 -0.30 12.95
CA GLY A 65 3.25 -0.67 11.64
C GLY A 65 2.75 0.28 10.58
N GLY A 66 3.66 1.10 10.03
CA GLY A 66 3.30 2.19 9.15
C GLY A 66 2.46 1.75 7.95
N MET A 67 1.60 2.65 7.48
CA MET A 67 0.83 2.59 6.22
C MET A 67 1.72 2.53 4.95
N GLU A 68 3.02 2.33 5.14
CA GLU A 68 4.07 2.33 4.14
C GLU A 68 4.02 1.01 3.36
N LYS A 69 3.05 0.93 2.45
CA LYS A 69 2.80 -0.22 1.57
C LYS A 69 3.23 0.13 0.15
N ALA A 70 3.88 -0.81 -0.51
CA ALA A 70 4.04 -0.80 -1.96
C ALA A 70 2.91 -1.64 -2.59
N TYR A 71 2.37 -1.16 -3.71
CA TYR A 71 1.31 -1.83 -4.43
C TYR A 71 1.83 -2.27 -5.79
N ILE A 72 1.73 -3.56 -6.09
CA ILE A 72 2.02 -4.13 -7.40
C ILE A 72 0.68 -4.49 -8.03
N VAL A 73 0.41 -3.95 -9.21
CA VAL A 73 -0.85 -4.18 -9.92
C VAL A 73 -0.57 -5.01 -11.15
N PHE A 74 -1.12 -6.21 -11.19
CA PHE A 74 -1.11 -7.08 -12.36
C PHE A 74 -2.34 -6.79 -13.21
N SER A 75 -2.20 -6.78 -14.53
CA SER A 75 -3.30 -6.52 -15.46
C SER A 75 -3.30 -7.54 -16.59
N ALA A 76 -4.47 -8.09 -16.92
CA ALA A 76 -4.71 -9.01 -18.03
C ALA A 76 -6.18 -8.91 -18.47
N ASP A 77 -6.54 -9.56 -19.59
CA ASP A 77 -7.96 -9.63 -20.00
C ASP A 77 -8.81 -10.42 -19.00
N ASN A 78 -8.25 -11.51 -18.46
CA ASN A 78 -8.77 -12.22 -17.30
C ASN A 78 -7.61 -12.58 -16.37
N ILE A 79 -7.46 -11.84 -15.27
CA ILE A 79 -6.32 -12.00 -14.36
C ILE A 79 -6.32 -13.34 -13.64
N MET A 80 -7.48 -14.00 -13.56
CA MET A 80 -7.63 -15.28 -12.89
C MET A 80 -6.86 -16.40 -13.59
N ASP A 81 -6.64 -16.29 -14.89
CA ASP A 81 -5.89 -17.28 -15.68
C ASP A 81 -4.38 -17.25 -15.39
N HIS A 82 -3.89 -16.15 -14.81
CA HIS A 82 -2.48 -15.93 -14.44
C HIS A 82 -2.22 -16.02 -12.93
N VAL A 83 -3.21 -16.44 -12.13
CA VAL A 83 -3.09 -16.44 -10.67
C VAL A 83 -1.94 -17.31 -10.17
N GLU A 84 -1.72 -18.49 -10.74
CA GLU A 84 -0.62 -19.38 -10.31
C GLU A 84 0.76 -18.73 -10.50
N GLU A 85 0.93 -17.94 -11.57
CA GLU A 85 2.15 -17.20 -11.84
C GLU A 85 2.32 -16.06 -10.83
N ILE A 86 1.25 -15.32 -10.56
CA ILE A 86 1.22 -14.26 -9.54
C ILE A 86 1.52 -14.83 -8.14
N GLU A 87 1.04 -16.03 -7.82
CA GLU A 87 1.35 -16.69 -6.54
C GLU A 87 2.84 -17.03 -6.42
N LYS A 88 3.46 -17.52 -7.51
CA LYS A 88 4.91 -17.76 -7.54
C LYS A 88 5.68 -16.46 -7.34
N ILE A 89 5.33 -15.40 -8.08
CA ILE A 89 5.92 -14.07 -7.92
C ILE A 89 5.78 -13.58 -6.46
N GLY A 90 4.58 -13.70 -5.88
CA GLY A 90 4.32 -13.29 -4.50
C GLY A 90 5.15 -14.08 -3.48
N SER A 91 5.34 -15.38 -3.70
CA SER A 91 6.19 -16.23 -2.86
C SER A 91 7.67 -15.86 -2.97
N THR A 92 8.15 -15.58 -4.18
CA THR A 92 9.54 -15.12 -4.41
C THR A 92 9.79 -13.76 -3.77
N ILE A 93 8.88 -12.81 -3.94
CA ILE A 93 8.94 -11.50 -3.29
C ILE A 93 8.94 -11.66 -1.76
N GLY A 94 8.07 -12.50 -1.22
CA GLY A 94 7.98 -12.78 0.22
C GLY A 94 9.23 -13.42 0.82
N SER A 95 10.05 -14.07 0.00
CA SER A 95 11.34 -14.65 0.42
C SER A 95 12.49 -13.63 0.42
N SER A 96 12.28 -12.43 -0.12
CA SER A 96 13.29 -11.37 -0.14
C SER A 96 13.49 -10.75 1.25
N ARG A 97 14.75 -10.53 1.64
CA ARG A 97 15.09 -9.81 2.89
C ARG A 97 14.64 -8.34 2.90
N LEU A 98 14.27 -7.80 1.75
CA LEU A 98 13.78 -6.42 1.61
C LEU A 98 12.29 -6.30 1.98
N VAL A 99 11.61 -7.42 2.21
CA VAL A 99 10.17 -7.50 2.39
C VAL A 99 9.86 -8.09 3.77
N SER A 100 8.96 -7.44 4.50
CA SER A 100 8.44 -7.92 5.79
C SER A 100 7.20 -8.79 5.59
N ARG A 101 6.32 -8.39 4.67
CA ARG A 101 5.06 -9.09 4.40
C ARG A 101 4.61 -8.88 2.97
N VAL A 102 3.97 -9.88 2.39
CA VAL A 102 3.27 -9.79 1.10
C VAL A 102 1.85 -10.31 1.30
N SER A 103 0.88 -9.62 0.73
CA SER A 103 -0.53 -10.00 0.77
C SER A 103 -1.19 -9.75 -0.60
N TRP A 104 -1.61 -10.83 -1.24
CA TRP A 104 -2.34 -10.82 -2.52
C TRP A 104 -3.67 -11.59 -2.43
N LYS A 105 -3.91 -12.24 -1.28
CA LYS A 105 -5.09 -13.02 -0.96
C LYS A 105 -5.43 -12.91 0.51
N ILE A 106 -6.68 -13.22 0.82
CA ILE A 106 -7.16 -13.38 2.19
C ILE A 106 -6.30 -14.48 2.85
N SER A 107 -5.72 -14.17 4.01
CA SER A 107 -4.87 -15.13 4.72
C SER A 107 -5.67 -16.37 5.14
N ALA A 108 -4.98 -17.49 5.32
CA ALA A 108 -5.62 -18.71 5.81
C ALA A 108 -6.30 -18.49 7.18
N GLU A 109 -5.66 -17.72 8.06
CA GLU A 109 -6.19 -17.34 9.36
C GLU A 109 -7.46 -16.51 9.24
N THR A 110 -7.49 -15.50 8.36
CA THR A 110 -8.69 -14.70 8.11
C THR A 110 -9.79 -15.56 7.50
N ARG A 111 -9.46 -16.48 6.60
CA ARG A 111 -10.44 -17.43 6.03
C ARG A 111 -11.04 -18.34 7.12
N THR A 112 -10.20 -18.87 8.02
CA THR A 112 -10.66 -19.67 9.16
C THR A 112 -11.54 -18.84 10.10
N PHE A 113 -11.13 -17.62 10.43
CA PHE A 113 -11.93 -16.71 11.24
C PHE A 113 -13.29 -16.43 10.59
N LEU A 114 -13.32 -16.13 9.29
CA LEU A 114 -14.57 -15.87 8.56
C LEU A 114 -15.48 -17.09 8.56
N LYS A 115 -14.92 -18.29 8.38
CA LYS A 115 -15.69 -19.54 8.33
C LYS A 115 -16.19 -20.01 9.70
N GLU A 116 -15.34 -19.95 10.72
CA GLU A 116 -15.62 -20.59 12.02
C GLU A 116 -16.23 -19.63 13.02
N VAL A 117 -15.81 -18.36 13.00
CA VAL A 117 -16.20 -17.36 13.98
C VAL A 117 -17.24 -16.42 13.40
N TYR A 118 -16.93 -15.79 12.27
CA TYR A 118 -17.80 -14.79 11.67
C TYR A 118 -19.12 -15.41 11.20
N ALA A 119 -19.10 -16.47 10.38
CA ALA A 119 -20.31 -17.08 9.85
C ALA A 119 -21.32 -17.52 10.94
N ARG A 120 -20.83 -17.95 12.12
CA ARG A 120 -21.69 -18.33 13.26
C ARG A 120 -22.24 -17.14 14.03
N LYS A 121 -21.48 -16.03 14.09
CA LYS A 121 -21.80 -14.85 14.90
C LYS A 121 -22.28 -13.66 14.07
N ALA A 122 -22.29 -13.76 12.75
CA ALA A 122 -22.64 -12.69 11.83
C ALA A 122 -24.03 -12.08 12.13
N PRO A 123 -25.08 -12.87 12.48
CA PRO A 123 -26.37 -12.30 12.87
C PRO A 123 -26.28 -11.37 14.10
N LEU A 124 -25.33 -11.58 15.02
CA LEU A 124 -25.15 -10.73 16.21
C LEU A 124 -24.62 -9.33 15.87
N LEU A 125 -24.15 -9.11 14.64
CA LEU A 125 -23.64 -7.82 14.17
C LEU A 125 -24.74 -6.98 13.50
N LEU A 126 -25.91 -7.57 13.23
CA LEU A 126 -27.02 -6.88 12.59
C LEU A 126 -27.75 -5.98 13.60
N SER A 127 -28.13 -4.78 13.16
CA SER A 127 -29.13 -3.95 13.83
C SER A 127 -30.50 -4.63 13.81
N GLU A 128 -31.44 -4.18 14.65
CA GLU A 128 -32.81 -4.73 14.68
C GLU A 128 -33.48 -4.71 13.30
N ARG A 129 -33.35 -3.60 12.56
CA ARG A 129 -33.91 -3.46 11.21
C ARG A 129 -33.28 -4.44 10.21
N GLU A 130 -31.98 -4.69 10.32
CA GLU A 130 -31.27 -5.63 9.45
C GLU A 130 -31.59 -7.07 9.83
N MET A 131 -31.84 -7.34 11.11
CA MET A 131 -32.32 -8.63 11.58
C MET A 131 -33.72 -8.94 11.03
N ASP A 132 -34.62 -7.96 11.02
CA ASP A 132 -35.95 -8.11 10.41
C ASP A 132 -35.83 -8.43 8.90
N GLU A 133 -34.93 -7.74 8.20
CA GLU A 133 -34.63 -8.02 6.80
C GLU A 133 -34.08 -9.43 6.60
N PHE A 134 -33.13 -9.85 7.44
CA PHE A 134 -32.52 -11.17 7.42
C PHE A 134 -33.57 -12.27 7.62
N VAL A 135 -34.41 -12.15 8.64
CA VAL A 135 -35.53 -13.08 8.90
C VAL A 135 -36.52 -13.09 7.74
N ARG A 136 -36.85 -11.91 7.20
CA ARG A 136 -37.75 -11.81 6.04
C ARG A 136 -37.20 -12.48 4.80
N ARG A 137 -35.88 -12.42 4.54
CA ARG A 137 -35.25 -13.13 3.40
C ARG A 137 -35.23 -14.64 3.59
N LEU A 138 -35.22 -15.11 4.83
CA LEU A 138 -35.31 -16.54 5.17
C LEU A 138 -36.75 -17.08 5.22
N SER A 139 -37.78 -16.22 5.11
CA SER A 139 -39.17 -16.67 4.97
C SER A 139 -39.39 -17.35 3.61
N PRO A 140 -40.39 -18.25 3.47
CA PRO A 140 -40.71 -18.88 2.18
C PRO A 140 -40.91 -17.86 1.04
N GLU A 141 -41.63 -16.76 1.33
CA GLU A 141 -41.91 -15.70 0.36
C GLU A 141 -40.65 -14.88 0.05
N GLY A 142 -39.81 -14.61 1.06
CA GLY A 142 -38.53 -13.94 0.90
C GLY A 142 -37.55 -14.74 0.06
N MET A 143 -37.44 -16.04 0.33
CA MET A 143 -36.59 -16.95 -0.44
C MET A 143 -37.02 -17.02 -1.90
N ALA A 144 -38.32 -17.19 -2.16
CA ALA A 144 -38.85 -17.20 -3.53
C ALA A 144 -38.54 -15.90 -4.27
N ARG A 145 -38.68 -14.76 -3.59
CA ARG A 145 -38.37 -13.44 -4.15
C ARG A 145 -36.88 -13.26 -4.47
N GLU A 146 -35.99 -13.61 -3.54
CA GLU A 146 -34.54 -13.46 -3.75
C GLU A 146 -34.02 -14.44 -4.80
N LEU A 147 -34.56 -15.67 -4.86
CA LEU A 147 -34.24 -16.63 -5.91
C LEU A 147 -34.65 -16.12 -7.30
N GLU A 148 -35.83 -15.50 -7.44
CA GLU A 148 -36.25 -14.91 -8.71
C GLU A 148 -35.34 -13.74 -9.13
N LYS A 149 -34.92 -12.89 -8.18
CA LYS A 149 -33.92 -11.85 -8.46
C LYS A 149 -32.58 -12.45 -8.88
N THR A 150 -32.13 -13.52 -8.21
CA THR A 150 -30.90 -14.22 -8.58
C THR A 150 -31.02 -14.84 -9.97
N ARG A 151 -32.16 -15.43 -10.32
CA ARG A 151 -32.45 -15.94 -11.68
C ARG A 151 -32.39 -14.84 -12.73
N GLN A 152 -32.97 -13.67 -12.46
CA GLN A 152 -32.92 -12.51 -13.35
C GLN A 152 -31.48 -11.99 -13.52
N ARG A 153 -30.69 -11.92 -12.44
CA ARG A 153 -29.28 -11.55 -12.51
C ARG A 153 -28.47 -12.53 -13.34
N LEU A 154 -28.74 -13.83 -13.23
CA LEU A 154 -28.11 -14.89 -14.04
C LEU A 154 -28.52 -14.87 -15.52
N ALA A 155 -29.53 -14.10 -15.92
CA ALA A 155 -29.91 -13.94 -17.32
C ALA A 155 -29.19 -12.78 -18.04
N LEU A 156 -28.46 -11.92 -17.31
CA LEU A 156 -27.75 -10.78 -17.90
C LEU A 156 -26.42 -11.20 -18.58
N PRO A 157 -25.76 -10.36 -19.38
CA PRO A 157 -24.40 -10.64 -19.84
C PRO A 157 -23.36 -10.24 -18.77
N GLY A 158 -22.43 -11.15 -18.43
CA GLY A 158 -21.32 -10.87 -17.49
C GLY A 158 -21.53 -11.31 -16.04
N ASN A 159 -22.32 -12.37 -15.80
CA ASN A 159 -22.86 -12.66 -14.47
C ASN A 159 -21.91 -13.43 -13.53
N GLU A 160 -22.12 -13.22 -12.24
CA GLU A 160 -21.43 -13.91 -11.15
C GLU A 160 -22.09 -15.25 -10.79
N GLU A 161 -22.09 -16.22 -11.71
CA GLU A 161 -22.69 -17.56 -11.51
C GLU A 161 -22.22 -18.22 -10.20
N ARG A 162 -20.92 -18.08 -9.87
CA ARG A 162 -20.36 -18.60 -8.62
C ARG A 162 -20.97 -17.96 -7.38
N ARG A 163 -21.26 -16.66 -7.39
CA ARG A 163 -21.86 -15.99 -6.23
C ARG A 163 -23.29 -16.45 -6.02
N ALA A 164 -24.05 -16.65 -7.11
CA ALA A 164 -25.40 -17.22 -7.04
C ALA A 164 -25.44 -18.66 -6.49
N LEU A 165 -24.40 -19.47 -6.77
CA LEU A 165 -24.27 -20.83 -6.23
C LEU A 165 -23.94 -20.85 -4.73
N VAL A 166 -23.14 -19.90 -4.27
CA VAL A 166 -22.68 -19.83 -2.87
C VAL A 166 -23.69 -19.09 -1.98
N ASP A 167 -24.33 -18.05 -2.51
CA ASP A 167 -25.28 -17.19 -1.80
C ASP A 167 -26.50 -16.85 -2.67
N PRO A 168 -27.43 -17.81 -2.86
CA PRO A 168 -28.60 -17.63 -3.72
C PRO A 168 -29.59 -16.58 -3.19
N LEU A 169 -29.57 -16.34 -1.88
CA LEU A 169 -30.43 -15.38 -1.17
C LEU A 169 -29.77 -14.00 -0.99
N ASN A 170 -28.55 -13.83 -1.48
CA ASN A 170 -27.78 -12.59 -1.41
C ASN A 170 -27.64 -12.08 0.05
N LEU A 171 -27.49 -13.00 1.01
CA LEU A 171 -27.36 -12.68 2.43
C LEU A 171 -26.03 -11.98 2.71
N PHE A 172 -24.98 -12.27 1.94
CA PHE A 172 -23.67 -11.65 2.07
C PHE A 172 -23.77 -10.13 1.99
N GLU A 173 -24.65 -9.56 1.15
CA GLU A 173 -24.85 -8.11 1.05
C GLU A 173 -25.25 -7.47 2.39
N LEU A 174 -26.07 -8.15 3.20
CA LEU A 174 -26.50 -7.66 4.52
C LEU A 174 -25.33 -7.62 5.52
N PHE A 175 -24.38 -8.54 5.37
CA PHE A 175 -23.22 -8.68 6.26
C PHE A 175 -21.98 -7.93 5.76
N ALA A 176 -21.89 -7.67 4.44
CA ALA A 176 -20.73 -7.07 3.80
C ALA A 176 -20.42 -5.67 4.36
N GLN A 177 -21.45 -4.87 4.65
CA GLN A 177 -21.31 -3.56 5.28
C GLN A 177 -20.66 -3.61 6.68
N HIS A 178 -20.75 -4.74 7.37
CA HIS A 178 -20.11 -4.97 8.68
C HIS A 178 -18.70 -5.53 8.54
N LEU A 179 -18.38 -6.09 7.38
CA LEU A 179 -17.04 -6.51 6.99
C LEU A 179 -16.32 -5.30 6.41
N LYS A 180 -15.72 -4.48 7.26
CA LYS A 180 -14.73 -3.47 6.83
C LYS A 180 -13.45 -4.17 6.36
N PHE A 181 -13.51 -4.87 5.23
CA PHE A 181 -12.32 -5.18 4.47
C PHE A 181 -11.75 -3.84 4.00
N ALA A 182 -10.48 -3.57 4.29
CA ALA A 182 -9.83 -2.35 3.87
C ALA A 182 -9.93 -2.19 2.34
N ASP A 183 -10.43 -1.03 1.92
CA ASP A 183 -10.62 -0.54 0.55
C ASP A 183 -11.61 -1.30 -0.36
N GLU A 184 -12.66 -0.57 -0.72
CA GLU A 184 -13.96 -0.94 -1.34
C GLU A 184 -13.92 -1.50 -2.79
N SER A 185 -12.97 -2.33 -3.19
CA SER A 185 -12.91 -2.75 -4.62
C SER A 185 -12.39 -4.16 -4.91
N PHE A 186 -12.62 -5.11 -4.01
CA PHE A 186 -12.19 -6.50 -4.18
C PHE A 186 -13.37 -7.47 -4.32
N ASP A 187 -13.28 -8.46 -5.22
CA ASP A 187 -14.23 -9.59 -5.29
C ASP A 187 -13.93 -10.60 -4.17
N PRO A 188 -14.69 -10.60 -3.05
CA PRO A 188 -14.44 -11.49 -1.92
C PRO A 188 -14.68 -12.97 -2.27
N GLY A 189 -15.42 -13.26 -3.35
CA GLY A 189 -15.69 -14.62 -3.80
C GLY A 189 -14.46 -15.32 -4.38
N SER A 190 -13.49 -14.56 -4.90
CA SER A 190 -12.25 -15.10 -5.45
C SER A 190 -11.24 -15.50 -4.35
N GLY A 191 -11.31 -14.85 -3.17
CA GLY A 191 -10.30 -14.93 -2.13
C GLY A 191 -9.03 -14.12 -2.41
N TYR A 192 -8.94 -13.47 -3.57
CA TYR A 192 -7.84 -12.61 -4.00
C TYR A 192 -8.26 -11.14 -4.03
N PHE A 193 -7.29 -10.24 -4.02
CA PHE A 193 -7.52 -8.81 -4.16
C PHE A 193 -7.67 -8.42 -5.63
N VAL A 194 -8.78 -8.86 -6.23
CA VAL A 194 -9.08 -8.71 -7.66
C VAL A 194 -10.21 -7.71 -7.87
N THR A 195 -10.11 -6.85 -8.90
CA THR A 195 -11.16 -5.91 -9.27
C THR A 195 -12.44 -6.63 -9.72
N PRO A 196 -13.64 -6.03 -9.59
CA PRO A 196 -14.90 -6.69 -9.96
C PRO A 196 -14.96 -7.16 -11.43
N ASP A 197 -14.28 -6.45 -12.34
CA ASP A 197 -14.15 -6.81 -13.77
C ASP A 197 -13.11 -7.91 -14.05
N ARG A 198 -12.40 -8.39 -13.02
CA ARG A 198 -11.35 -9.42 -13.08
C ARG A 198 -10.19 -9.11 -14.03
N ARG A 199 -9.97 -7.84 -14.34
CA ARG A 199 -8.85 -7.43 -15.20
C ARG A 199 -7.60 -7.11 -14.41
N LYS A 200 -7.72 -6.85 -13.10
CA LYS A 200 -6.60 -6.43 -12.25
C LYS A 200 -6.53 -7.21 -10.95
N LEU A 201 -5.32 -7.50 -10.51
CA LEU A 201 -5.02 -8.06 -9.18
C LEU A 201 -4.01 -7.15 -8.48
N VAL A 202 -4.29 -6.82 -7.22
CA VAL A 202 -3.45 -5.97 -6.39
C VAL A 202 -2.68 -6.83 -5.38
N MET A 203 -1.36 -6.78 -5.45
CA MET A 203 -0.47 -7.35 -4.43
C MET A 203 0.07 -6.23 -3.56
N ILE A 204 -0.14 -6.36 -2.26
CA ILE A 204 0.31 -5.41 -1.25
C ILE A 204 1.59 -5.93 -0.64
N VAL A 205 2.67 -5.18 -0.76
CA VAL A 205 3.99 -5.50 -0.22
C VAL A 205 4.30 -4.52 0.91
N THR A 206 4.61 -5.05 2.09
CA THR A 206 5.13 -4.28 3.22
C THR A 206 6.66 -4.39 3.22
N PRO A 207 7.39 -3.30 2.93
CA PRO A 207 8.85 -3.30 2.97
C PRO A 207 9.38 -3.59 4.39
N ALA A 208 10.58 -4.15 4.47
CA ALA A 208 11.26 -4.39 5.75
C ALA A 208 11.96 -3.15 6.32
N GLY A 209 12.19 -2.13 5.49
CA GLY A 209 12.83 -0.87 5.85
C GLY A 209 11.92 0.33 5.59
N SER A 210 12.30 1.50 6.10
CA SER A 210 11.51 2.72 5.93
C SER A 210 11.64 3.27 4.50
N PRO A 211 10.54 3.67 3.85
CA PRO A 211 10.55 4.41 2.59
C PRO A 211 11.23 5.78 2.68
N ARG A 212 11.48 6.29 3.89
CA ARG A 212 12.22 7.55 4.09
C ARG A 212 13.72 7.37 3.83
N ASP A 213 14.23 6.15 3.89
CA ASP A 213 15.57 5.83 3.43
C ASP A 213 15.53 5.65 1.90
N ILE A 214 16.04 6.65 1.18
CA ILE A 214 16.14 6.64 -0.29
C ILE A 214 16.97 5.45 -0.78
N THR A 215 18.05 5.11 -0.06
CA THR A 215 18.95 4.02 -0.47
C THR A 215 18.22 2.69 -0.36
N PHE A 216 17.47 2.50 0.73
CA PHE A 216 16.61 1.34 0.88
C PHE A 216 15.52 1.32 -0.19
N SER A 217 14.86 2.45 -0.44
CA SER A 217 13.76 2.55 -1.41
C SER A 217 14.21 2.23 -2.83
N GLN A 218 15.38 2.73 -3.26
CA GLN A 218 15.96 2.40 -4.55
C GLN A 218 16.28 0.91 -4.65
N LYS A 219 16.94 0.34 -3.63
CA LYS A 219 17.24 -1.10 -3.57
C LYS A 219 15.96 -1.94 -3.59
N PHE A 220 14.92 -1.50 -2.89
CA PHE A 220 13.61 -2.15 -2.85
C PHE A 220 12.98 -2.17 -4.24
N ILE A 221 12.84 -1.02 -4.89
CA ILE A 221 12.22 -0.91 -6.22
C ILE A 221 12.98 -1.77 -7.24
N SER A 222 14.30 -1.59 -7.35
CA SER A 222 15.10 -2.38 -8.30
C SER A 222 15.07 -3.88 -8.02
N GLY A 223 15.01 -4.27 -6.74
CA GLY A 223 14.86 -5.66 -6.33
C GLY A 223 13.51 -6.25 -6.74
N MET A 224 12.42 -5.49 -6.59
CA MET A 224 11.08 -5.92 -7.02
C MET A 224 10.99 -6.03 -8.54
N GLU A 225 11.50 -5.03 -9.27
CA GLU A 225 11.54 -5.04 -10.74
C GLU A 225 12.31 -6.24 -11.29
N ALA A 226 13.47 -6.56 -10.70
CA ALA A 226 14.27 -7.72 -11.10
C ALA A 226 13.52 -9.06 -10.90
N ILE A 227 12.81 -9.22 -9.78
CA ILE A 227 12.02 -10.44 -9.51
C ILE A 227 10.86 -10.56 -10.50
N ILE A 228 10.16 -9.47 -10.79
CA ILE A 228 9.04 -9.45 -11.73
C ILE A 228 9.54 -9.76 -13.15
N ALA A 229 10.62 -9.11 -13.58
CA ALA A 229 11.19 -9.33 -14.92
C ALA A 229 11.64 -10.79 -15.13
N ALA A 230 12.14 -11.45 -14.08
CA ALA A 230 12.55 -12.87 -14.15
C ALA A 230 11.38 -13.85 -14.38
N HIS A 231 10.14 -13.42 -14.16
CA HIS A 231 8.93 -14.23 -14.38
C HIS A 231 8.20 -13.88 -15.68
N GLN A 232 8.60 -12.81 -16.38
CA GLN A 232 8.00 -12.39 -17.65
C GLN A 232 8.61 -13.07 -18.90
N GLY A 233 9.56 -13.99 -18.72
CA GLY A 233 10.22 -14.76 -19.80
C GLY A 233 10.07 -16.26 -19.61
#